data_AF-A0A948RBR8-F1
#
_entry.id   AF-A0A948RBR8-F1
#
_cell.length_a   1.000
_cell.length_b   1.000
_cell.length_c   1.000
_cell.angle_alpha   90.00
_cell.angle_beta   90.00
_cell.angle_gamma   90.00
#
_symmetry.space_group_name_H-M   'P 1'
#
loop_
_entity.id
_entity.type
_entity.pdbx_description
1 polymer ?
#
loop_
_entity_poly.entity_id
_entity_poly.type
_entity_poly.pdbx_seq_one_letter_code
_entity_poly.pdbx_strand_id
1 'polypeptide(L)'
;WRRDRVLTELYAKMIGIVIIHFLIAPLRIPDDIWSGREISNVRFRKVLERFARSFKQCLSDVRALAKVFDNFLLHVQRFSLKQKRRGQPNAYAQLAQLALPLA
;
A
#
# COMPACT_ATOMS: atom_id res chain seq x y z
N TRP A 1 -13.26 4.23 -29.90
CA TRP A 1 -14.08 4.14 -28.67
C TRP A 1 -13.72 2.97 -27.75
N ARG A 2 -13.93 1.68 -28.10
CA ARG A 2 -13.52 0.56 -27.20
C ARG A 2 -12.01 0.48 -26.96
N ARG A 3 -11.20 0.58 -28.02
CA ARG A 3 -9.72 0.54 -27.93
C ARG A 3 -9.16 1.68 -27.08
N ASP A 4 -9.64 2.90 -27.28
CA ASP A 4 -9.15 4.08 -26.55
C ASP A 4 -9.44 3.98 -25.05
N ARG A 5 -10.59 3.40 -24.67
CA ARG A 5 -10.94 3.15 -23.27
C ARG A 5 -10.01 2.10 -22.63
N VAL A 6 -9.69 1.03 -23.36
CA VAL A 6 -8.77 -0.02 -22.90
C VAL A 6 -7.36 0.53 -22.72
N LEU A 7 -6.87 1.34 -23.67
CA LEU A 7 -5.58 2.01 -23.57
C LEU A 7 -5.52 2.96 -22.36
N THR A 8 -6.54 3.79 -22.18
CA THR A 8 -6.61 4.73 -21.04
C THR A 8 -6.59 3.99 -19.71
N GLU A 9 -7.32 2.88 -19.60
CA GLU A 9 -7.34 2.06 -18.38
C GLU A 9 -5.98 1.40 -18.12
N LEU A 10 -5.31 0.90 -19.16
CA LEU A 10 -3.98 0.31 -19.05
C LEU A 10 -2.95 1.35 -18.57
N TYR A 11 -2.93 2.52 -19.19
CA TYR A 11 -2.03 3.61 -18.78
C TYR A 11 -2.32 4.09 -17.36
N ALA A 12 -3.59 4.25 -16.99
CA ALA A 12 -3.96 4.62 -15.63
C ALA A 12 -3.49 3.57 -14.59
N LYS A 13 -3.57 2.28 -14.93
CA LYS A 13 -3.05 1.20 -14.08
C LYS A 13 -1.52 1.24 -13.97
N MET A 14 -0.81 1.46 -15.08
CA MET A 14 0.66 1.57 -15.06
C MET A 14 1.12 2.77 -14.21
N ILE A 15 0.51 3.94 -14.41
CA ILE A 15 0.78 5.14 -13.62
C ILE A 15 0.47 4.86 -12.14
N GLY A 16 -0.67 4.24 -11.84
CA GLY A 16 -1.04 3.85 -10.49
C GLY A 16 -0.02 2.91 -9.85
N ILE A 17 0.48 1.90 -10.58
CA ILE A 17 1.51 0.97 -10.10
C ILE A 17 2.80 1.72 -9.76
N VAL A 18 3.25 2.63 -10.64
CA VAL A 18 4.47 3.43 -10.42
C VAL A 18 4.31 4.30 -9.17
N ILE A 19 3.19 5.03 -9.05
CA ILE A 19 2.91 5.88 -7.88
C ILE A 19 2.86 5.03 -6.61
N ILE A 20 2.15 3.89 -6.62
CA ILE A 20 2.06 2.99 -5.47
C ILE A 20 3.44 2.43 -5.10
N HIS A 21 4.27 2.09 -6.08
CA HIS A 21 5.62 1.59 -5.83
C HIS A 21 6.47 2.64 -5.10
N PHE A 22 6.45 3.89 -5.56
CA PHE A 22 7.14 4.99 -4.88
C PHE A 22 6.54 5.33 -3.52
N LEU A 23 5.23 5.14 -3.32
CA LEU A 23 4.57 5.34 -2.04
C LEU A 23 4.87 4.23 -1.02
N ILE A 24 5.07 2.99 -1.49
CA ILE A 24 5.41 1.84 -0.64
C ILE A 24 6.91 1.78 -0.36
N ALA A 25 7.77 2.29 -1.25
CA ALA A 25 9.22 2.35 -1.03
C ALA A 25 9.61 2.93 0.35
N PRO A 26 9.10 4.08 0.81
CA PRO A 26 9.39 4.61 2.15
C PRO A 26 8.72 3.84 3.29
N LEU A 27 7.83 2.87 3.01
CA LEU A 27 7.30 1.93 4.01
C LEU A 27 8.22 0.73 4.22
N ARG A 28 9.20 0.51 3.35
CA ARG A 28 10.27 -0.49 3.54
C ARG A 28 11.32 0.05 4.52
N ILE A 29 10.87 0.54 5.67
CA ILE A 29 11.72 0.98 6.78
C ILE A 29 12.47 -0.27 7.30
N PRO A 30 13.77 -0.15 7.64
CA PRO A 30 14.61 -1.27 8.08
C PRO A 30 13.95 -2.07 9.21
N ASP A 31 14.10 -3.40 9.11
CA ASP A 31 13.46 -4.42 9.96
C ASP A 31 13.65 -4.16 11.47
N ASP A 32 14.70 -3.43 11.84
CA ASP A 32 15.10 -3.14 13.22
C ASP A 32 14.07 -2.29 13.98
N ILE A 33 13.44 -1.31 13.33
CA ILE A 33 12.50 -0.37 13.98
C ILE A 33 11.10 -1.01 14.06
N TRP A 34 10.77 -1.93 13.14
CA TRP A 34 9.41 -2.42 12.89
C TRP A 34 9.26 -3.93 13.16
N SER A 35 10.27 -4.58 13.78
CA SER A 35 10.38 -6.03 14.04
C SER A 35 9.15 -6.70 14.69
N GLY A 36 8.27 -5.94 15.34
CA GLY A 36 7.03 -6.40 15.96
C GLY A 36 5.72 -5.95 15.29
N ARG A 37 5.76 -5.23 14.17
CA ARG A 37 4.57 -4.66 13.51
C ARG A 37 4.53 -5.00 12.02
N GLU A 38 3.40 -5.51 11.56
CA GLU A 38 3.10 -5.78 10.15
C GLU A 38 2.09 -4.76 9.62
N ILE A 39 2.14 -4.47 8.32
CA ILE A 39 1.08 -3.70 7.67
C ILE A 39 -0.17 -4.58 7.58
N SER A 40 -1.29 -4.11 8.13
CA SER A 40 -2.59 -4.75 8.01
C SER A 40 -3.20 -4.43 6.64
N ASN A 41 -3.33 -5.44 5.78
CA ASN A 41 -3.93 -5.31 4.45
C ASN A 41 -5.31 -4.64 4.47
N VAL A 42 -6.15 -4.96 5.46
CA VAL A 42 -7.51 -4.40 5.58
C VAL A 42 -7.46 -2.90 5.94
N ARG A 43 -6.58 -2.51 6.87
CA ARG A 43 -6.45 -1.10 7.28
C ARG A 43 -5.77 -0.28 6.18
N PHE A 44 -4.74 -0.84 5.57
CA PHE A 44 -4.02 -0.23 4.47
C PHE A 44 -4.94 0.02 3.27
N ARG A 45 -5.78 -0.95 2.90
CA ARG A 45 -6.78 -0.78 1.83
C ARG A 45 -7.72 0.39 2.09
N LYS A 46 -8.23 0.55 3.32
CA LYS A 46 -9.10 1.69 3.68
C LYS A 46 -8.37 3.02 3.56
N VAL A 47 -7.09 3.09 3.95
CA VAL A 47 -6.26 4.29 3.79
C VAL A 47 -6.05 4.59 2.30
N LEU A 48 -5.79 3.58 1.48
CA LEU A 48 -5.62 3.69 0.03
C LEU A 48 -6.88 4.18 -0.68
N GLU A 49 -8.05 3.65 -0.31
CA GLU A 49 -9.34 4.08 -0.86
C GLU A 49 -9.64 5.54 -0.53
N ARG A 50 -9.33 5.99 0.70
CA ARG A 50 -9.48 7.40 1.10
C ARG A 50 -8.50 8.29 0.34
N PHE A 51 -7.24 7.87 0.23
CA PHE A 51 -6.22 8.58 -0.53
C PHE A 51 -6.61 8.73 -2.00
N ALA A 52 -7.06 7.67 -2.67
CA ALA A 52 -7.45 7.72 -4.08
C ALA A 52 -8.59 8.73 -4.34
N ARG A 53 -9.56 8.84 -3.41
CA ARG A 53 -10.64 9.84 -3.51
C ARG A 53 -10.11 11.27 -3.39
N SER A 54 -9.26 11.54 -2.39
CA SER A 54 -8.67 12.86 -2.20
C SER A 54 -7.68 13.22 -3.31
N PHE A 55 -6.90 12.26 -3.78
CA PHE A 55 -5.97 12.41 -4.89
C PHE A 55 -6.70 12.87 -6.15
N LYS A 56 -7.82 12.22 -6.50
CA LYS A 56 -8.65 12.61 -7.64
C LYS A 56 -9.14 14.07 -7.55
N GLN A 57 -9.50 14.53 -6.35
CA GLN A 57 -10.00 15.90 -6.13
C GLN A 57 -8.89 16.96 -6.22
N CYS A 58 -7.64 16.57 -5.99
CA CYS A 58 -6.50 17.49 -5.92
C CYS A 58 -5.59 17.43 -7.16
N LEU A 59 -5.99 16.72 -8.23
CA LEU A 59 -5.18 16.59 -9.45
C LEU A 59 -4.86 17.93 -10.13
N SER A 60 -5.72 18.93 -9.98
CA SER A 60 -5.55 20.27 -10.58
C SER A 60 -4.71 21.23 -9.74
N ASP A 61 -4.34 20.88 -8.50
CA ASP A 61 -3.57 21.73 -7.60
C ASP A 61 -2.42 20.95 -6.95
N VAL A 62 -1.20 21.27 -7.38
CA VAL A 62 0.04 20.65 -6.91
C VAL A 62 0.25 20.82 -5.40
N ARG A 63 -0.15 21.96 -4.82
CA ARG A 63 0.02 22.21 -3.38
C ARG A 63 -0.97 21.37 -2.56
N ALA A 64 -2.21 21.24 -3.04
CA ALA A 64 -3.18 20.34 -2.44
C ALA A 64 -2.73 18.87 -2.56
N LEU A 65 -2.15 18.51 -3.71
CA LEU A 65 -1.61 17.18 -3.96
C LEU A 65 -0.51 16.79 -2.95
N ALA A 66 0.46 17.68 -2.72
CA ALA A 66 1.53 17.46 -1.74
C ALA A 66 0.97 17.19 -0.33
N LYS A 67 -0.03 17.97 0.11
CA LYS A 67 -0.71 17.74 1.40
C LYS A 67 -1.41 16.38 1.47
N VAL A 68 -2.01 15.93 0.36
CA VAL A 68 -2.65 14.61 0.29
C VAL A 68 -1.62 13.49 0.44
N PHE A 69 -0.42 13.65 -0.13
CA PHE A 69 0.70 12.72 0.06
C PHE A 69 1.23 12.69 1.49
N ASP A 70 1.45 13.85 2.12
CA ASP A 70 1.89 13.91 3.53
C ASP A 70 0.89 13.24 4.47
N ASN A 71 -0.41 13.53 4.28
CA ASN A 71 -1.48 12.89 5.05
C ASN A 71 -1.55 11.38 4.81
N PHE A 72 -1.25 10.91 3.60
CA PHE A 72 -1.18 9.48 3.31
C PHE A 72 -0.04 8.82 4.09
N LEU A 73 1.18 9.37 4.02
CA LEU A 73 2.32 8.83 4.75
C LEU A 73 2.08 8.80 6.27
N LEU A 74 1.52 9.88 6.83
CA LEU A 74 1.14 9.93 8.25
C LEU A 74 0.10 8.85 8.60
N HIS A 75 -0.92 8.67 7.78
CA HIS A 75 -1.94 7.65 8.03
C HIS A 75 -1.39 6.23 7.91
N VAL A 76 -0.49 5.98 6.95
CA VAL A 76 0.12 4.68 6.81
C VAL A 76 1.02 4.38 8.02
N GLN A 77 1.86 5.33 8.45
CA GLN A 77 2.71 5.15 9.63
C GLN A 77 1.90 4.93 10.92
N ARG A 78 0.81 5.68 11.12
CA ARG A 78 0.03 5.62 12.37
C ARG A 78 -0.98 4.49 12.42
N PHE A 79 -1.65 4.17 11.30
CA PHE A 79 -2.85 3.34 11.32
C PHE A 79 -2.77 2.08 10.47
N SER A 80 -1.80 1.97 9.56
CA SER A 80 -1.67 0.74 8.75
C SER A 80 -1.06 -0.41 9.54
N LEU A 81 -0.34 -0.10 10.63
CA LEU A 81 0.37 -1.10 11.42
C LEU A 81 -0.54 -1.88 12.36
N LYS A 82 -0.21 -3.16 12.48
CA LYS A 82 -0.79 -4.13 13.40
C LYS A 82 0.36 -4.90 14.04
N GLN A 83 0.19 -5.38 15.26
CA GLN A 83 1.18 -6.24 15.87
C GLN A 83 1.33 -7.56 15.09
N LYS A 84 2.58 -7.93 14.82
CA LYS A 84 2.96 -9.23 14.27
C LYS A 84 2.60 -10.29 15.30
N ARG A 85 1.73 -11.24 14.94
CA ARG A 85 1.31 -12.31 15.87
C ARG A 85 2.49 -13.26 16.10
N ARG A 86 2.92 -13.43 17.35
CA ARG A 86 4.02 -14.34 17.74
C ARG A 86 3.56 -15.78 18.06
N GLY A 87 2.26 -16.03 18.24
CA GLY A 87 1.77 -17.29 18.84
C GLY A 87 1.18 -18.34 17.90
N GLN A 88 0.63 -17.96 16.74
CA GLN A 88 0.06 -18.92 15.79
C GLN A 88 0.24 -18.42 14.34
N PRO A 89 0.86 -19.22 13.45
CA PRO A 89 0.95 -18.87 12.04
C PRO A 89 -0.45 -18.79 11.44
N ASN A 90 -0.74 -17.74 10.68
CA ASN A 90 -1.98 -17.70 9.89
C ASN A 90 -1.89 -18.72 8.73
N ALA A 91 -3.03 -19.03 8.10
CA ALA A 91 -3.08 -20.01 7.00
C ALA A 91 -2.07 -19.71 5.87
N TYR A 92 -1.79 -18.44 5.60
CA TYR A 92 -0.76 -18.04 4.62
C TYR A 92 0.67 -18.34 5.09
N ALA A 93 0.99 -18.15 6.37
CA ALA A 93 2.28 -18.50 6.95
C ALA A 93 2.46 -20.02 7.01
N GLN A 94 1.39 -20.78 7.28
CA GLN A 94 1.41 -22.25 7.21
C GLN A 94 1.63 -22.73 5.77
N LEU A 95 0.94 -22.14 4.79
CA LEU A 95 1.16 -22.46 3.37
C LEU A 95 2.58 -22.08 2.91
N ALA A 96 3.14 -20.97 3.37
CA ALA A 96 4.51 -20.59 3.08
C ALA A 96 5.55 -21.55 3.71
N GLN A 97 5.27 -22.07 4.90
CA GLN A 97 6.10 -23.12 5.54
C GLN A 97 6.05 -24.45 4.77
N LEU A 98 4.90 -24.79 4.18
CA LEU A 98 4.75 -25.97 3.32
C LEU A 98 5.39 -25.79 1.93
N ALA A 99 5.55 -24.55 1.47
CA ALA A 99 6.12 -24.22 0.17
C ALA A 99 7.64 -24.12 0.15
N LEU A 100 8.30 -24.07 1.32
CA LEU A 100 9.75 -24.18 1.42
C LEU A 100 10.12 -25.67 1.43
N PRO A 101 11.04 -26.13 0.56
CA PRO A 101 11.47 -27.52 0.57
C PRO A 101 12.12 -27.80 1.93
N LEU A 102 11.64 -28.86 2.60
CA LEU A 102 12.23 -29.38 3.83
C LEU A 102 13.72 -29.61 3.59
N ALA A 103 14.57 -28.85 4.30
CA ALA A 103 15.99 -29.12 4.40
C ALA A 103 16.22 -30.34 5.30
#